data_AF-A0A0Q4U490-F1
#
_entry.id   AF-A0A0Q4U490-F1
#
_cell.length_a   1.000
_cell.length_b   1.000
_cell.length_c   1.000
_cell.angle_alpha   90.00
_cell.angle_beta   90.00
_cell.angle_gamma   90.00
#
_symmetry.space_group_name_H-M   'P 1'
#
loop_
_entity.id
_entity.type
_entity.pdbx_description
1 polymer ?
#
loop_
_entity_poly.entity_id
_entity_poly.type
_entity_poly.pdbx_seq_one_letter_code
_entity_poly.pdbx_strand_id
1 'polypeptide(L)' 'MWLCPVRGCGSSRRKWQAVCDRCWPKLPRDRRADIMETRASGAKHLEARASIAAVDWLNARLAQAARRVGDDPP' A
#
# COMPACT_ATOMS: atom_id res chain seq x y z
N MET A 1 -10.74 -8.23 12.06
CA MET A 1 -10.10 -8.34 10.73
C MET A 1 -10.52 -7.12 9.91
N TRP A 2 -9.62 -6.46 9.17
CA TRP A 2 -9.93 -5.21 8.44
C TRP A 2 -9.69 -5.42 6.95
N LEU A 3 -10.46 -4.75 6.09
CA LEU A 3 -10.21 -4.78 4.65
C LEU A 3 -8.91 -4.04 4.31
N CYS A 4 -8.20 -4.55 3.30
CA CYS A 4 -7.05 -3.87 2.73
C CYS A 4 -7.52 -2.57 2.04
N PRO A 5 -6.92 -1.42 2.35
CA PRO A 5 -7.36 -0.13 1.80
C PRO A 5 -6.95 0.10 0.34
N VAL A 6 -6.24 -0.85 -0.28
CA VAL A 6 -5.87 -0.81 -1.69
C VAL A 6 -7.11 -1.10 -2.55
N ARG A 7 -7.45 -0.17 -3.45
CA ARG A 7 -8.62 -0.27 -4.34
C ARG A 7 -8.54 -1.54 -5.18
N GLY A 8 -9.63 -2.31 -5.20
CA GLY A 8 -9.72 -3.58 -5.94
C GLY A 8 -8.98 -4.76 -5.32
N CYS A 9 -8.37 -4.64 -4.13
CA CYS A 9 -7.68 -5.77 -3.49
C CYS A 9 -8.64 -6.81 -2.89
N GLY A 10 -9.69 -6.37 -2.19
CA GLY A 10 -10.69 -7.24 -1.54
C GLY A 10 -10.17 -8.16 -0.42
N SER A 11 -8.86 -8.21 -0.19
CA SER A 11 -8.26 -9.09 0.82
C SER A 11 -8.28 -8.45 2.21
N SER A 12 -8.19 -9.29 3.23
CA SER A 12 -8.11 -8.84 4.61
C SER A 12 -6.67 -8.59 5.07
N ARG A 13 -6.51 -7.68 6.02
CA ARG A 13 -5.27 -7.35 6.72
C ARG A 13 -5.46 -7.41 8.23
N ARG A 14 -4.35 -7.57 8.96
CA ARG A 14 -4.32 -7.39 10.42
C ARG A 14 -4.39 -5.90 10.77
N LYS A 15 -4.85 -5.57 11.98
CA LYS A 15 -5.04 -4.17 12.42
C LYS A 15 -3.76 -3.34 12.33
N TRP A 16 -2.62 -3.95 12.65
CA TRP A 16 -1.30 -3.33 12.62
C TRP A 16 -0.65 -3.30 11.23
N GLN A 17 -1.15 -4.06 10.24
CA GLN A 17 -0.55 -4.06 8.91
C GLN A 17 -1.03 -2.84 8.11
N ALA A 18 -0.12 -2.15 7.41
CA ALA A 18 -0.50 -1.08 6.50
C ALA A 18 -1.38 -1.59 5.35
N VAL A 19 -0.97 -2.72 4.76
CA VAL A 19 -1.63 -3.42 3.65
C VAL A 19 -1.62 -4.93 3.91
N CYS A 20 -2.46 -5.69 3.21
CA CYS A 20 -2.48 -7.15 3.33
C CYS A 20 -1.19 -7.81 2.82
N ASP A 21 -0.99 -9.08 3.17
CA ASP A 21 0.19 -9.86 2.76
C ASP A 21 0.35 -10.00 1.22
N ARG A 22 -0.74 -9.84 0.45
CA ARG A 22 -0.69 -9.83 -1.02
C ARG A 22 -0.21 -8.49 -1.60
N CYS A 23 -0.53 -7.38 -0.94
CA CYS A 23 -0.15 -6.04 -1.37
C CYS A 23 1.24 -5.64 -0.88
N TRP A 24 1.65 -6.17 0.27
CA TRP A 24 2.97 -5.94 0.86
C TRP A 24 4.15 -6.17 -0.10
N PRO A 25 4.27 -7.32 -0.80
CA PRO A 25 5.39 -7.56 -1.71
C PRO A 25 5.40 -6.66 -2.94
N LYS A 26 4.27 -6.01 -3.27
CA LYS A 26 4.17 -5.08 -4.41
C LYS A 26 4.76 -3.70 -4.10
N LEU A 27 5.00 -3.40 -2.82
CA LEU A 27 5.60 -2.13 -2.40
C LEU A 27 7.10 -2.09 -2.75
N PRO A 28 7.61 -0.91 -3.14
CA PRO A 28 9.06 -0.71 -3.31
C PRO A 28 9.78 -0.94 -1.97
N ARG A 29 11.06 -1.29 -2.04
CA ARG A 29 11.87 -1.60 -0.85
C ARG A 29 11.88 -0.45 0.15
N ASP A 30 12.00 0.79 -0.33
CA ASP A 30 12.11 1.98 0.51
C ASP A 30 10.85 2.22 1.35
N ARG A 31 9.66 2.02 0.77
CA ARG A 31 8.39 2.17 1.51
C ARG A 31 8.18 1.07 2.54
N ARG A 32 8.66 -0.15 2.24
CA ARG A 32 8.65 -1.23 3.24
C ARG A 32 9.61 -0.93 4.39
N ALA A 33 10.80 -0.38 4.08
CA ALA A 33 11.78 0.02 5.08
C ALA A 33 11.22 1.13 5.99
N ASP A 34 10.64 2.19 5.41
CA ASP A 34 10.05 3.31 6.15
C ASP A 34 8.96 2.86 7.15
N ILE A 35 8.06 1.96 6.74
CA ILE A 35 7.06 1.37 7.65
C ILE A 35 7.71 0.55 8.77
N MET A 36 8.74 -0.24 8.45
CA MET A 36 9.42 -1.07 9.45
C MET A 36 10.23 -0.22 10.43
N GLU A 37 10.91 0.82 9.96
CA GLU A 37 11.68 1.76 10.75
C GLU A 37 10.78 2.55 11.70
N THR A 38 9.73 3.19 11.17
CA THR A 38 8.78 3.95 11.99
C THR A 38 8.07 3.09 13.05
N ARG A 39 7.82 1.81 12.74
CA ARG A 39 7.31 0.84 13.71
C ARG A 39 8.35 0.48 14.78
N ALA A 40 9.58 0.19 14.39
CA ALA A 40 10.67 -0.13 15.32
C ALA A 40 10.94 1.01 16.30
N SER A 41 10.84 2.25 15.81
CA SER A 41 10.99 3.47 16.61
C SER A 41 9.78 3.80 17.51
N GLY A 42 8.68 3.05 17.42
CA GLY A 42 7.46 3.29 18.21
C GLY A 42 6.70 4.58 17.82
N ALA A 43 7.11 5.27 16.76
CA ALA A 43 6.57 6.55 16.35
C ALA A 43 5.23 6.38 15.62
N LYS A 44 4.13 6.20 16.37
CA LYS A 44 2.81 5.84 15.83
C LYS A 44 2.26 6.79 14.77
N HIS A 45 2.50 8.10 14.92
CA HIS A 45 2.11 9.09 13.92
C HIS A 45 2.90 8.91 12.60
N LEU A 46 4.19 8.60 12.69
CA LEU A 46 5.03 8.34 11.52
C LEU A 46 4.67 6.99 10.87
N GLU A 47 4.42 5.95 11.66
CA GLU A 47 3.94 4.65 11.16
C GLU A 47 2.62 4.80 10.39
N ALA A 48 1.69 5.61 10.90
CA ALA A 48 0.42 5.89 10.21
C ALA A 48 0.64 6.63 8.89
N ARG A 49 1.51 7.66 8.87
CA ARG A 49 1.87 8.39 7.65
C ARG A 49 2.53 7.50 6.60
N ALA A 50 3.53 6.70 6.99
CA ALA A 50 4.20 5.74 6.12
C ALA A 50 3.21 4.71 5.55
N SER A 51 2.27 4.25 6.38
CA SER A 51 1.20 3.34 5.97
C SER A 51 0.27 3.96 4.92
N ILE A 52 -0.20 5.19 5.14
CA ILE A 52 -1.05 5.92 4.17
C ILE A 52 -0.30 6.11 2.86
N ALA A 53 0.95 6.58 2.93
CA ALA A 53 1.77 6.79 1.75
C ALA A 53 1.93 5.50 0.93
N ALA A 54 2.18 4.36 1.57
CA ALA A 54 2.28 3.06 0.90
C ALA A 54 0.98 2.66 0.17
N VAL A 55 -0.18 2.91 0.78
CA VAL A 55 -1.49 2.66 0.16
C VAL A 55 -1.71 3.55 -1.05
N ASP A 56 -1.43 4.85 -0.91
CA ASP A 56 -1.59 5.83 -1.98
C ASP A 56 -0.71 5.48 -3.19
N TRP A 57 0.51 5.02 -2.95
CA TRP A 57 1.40 4.58 -4.03
C TRP A 57 0.85 3.36 -4.78
N LEU A 58 0.30 2.37 -4.07
CA LEU A 58 -0.32 1.20 -4.72
C LEU A 58 -1.53 1.61 -5.55
N ASN A 59 -2.38 2.48 -5.02
CA ASN A 59 -3.54 2.99 -5.72
C ASN A 59 -3.16 3.83 -6.94
N ALA A 60 -2.14 4.69 -6.83
CA ALA A 60 -1.64 5.49 -7.94
C ALA A 60 -1.04 4.61 -9.05
N ARG A 61 -0.34 3.52 -8.69
CA ARG A 61 0.19 2.56 -9.66
C ARG A 61 -0.92 1.81 -10.38
N LEU A 62 -1.97 1.41 -9.68
CA LEU A 62 -3.15 0.78 -10.29
C LEU A 62 -3.87 1.74 -11.25
N ALA A 63 -4.03 3.00 -10.87
CA ALA A 63 -4.61 4.02 -11.75
C ALA A 63 -3.78 4.22 -13.03
N GLN A 64 -2.45 4.24 -12.91
CA GLN A 64 -1.55 4.31 -14.07
C GLN A 64 -1.67 3.08 -14.98
N ALA A 65 -1.74 1.88 -14.39
CA ALA A 65 -1.93 0.65 -15.15
C ALA A 65 -3.26 0.65 -15.92
N ALA A 66 -4.35 1.10 -15.28
CA ALA A 66 -5.66 1.22 -15.92
C ALA A 66 -5.65 2.21 -17.10
N ARG A 67 -4.94 3.35 -16.97
CA ARG A 67 -4.79 4.32 -18.08
C ARG A 67 -4.07 3.73 -19.28
N ARG A 68 -3.01 2.95 -19.08
CA ARG A 68 -2.28 2.30 -20.19
C ARG A 68 -3.15 1.33 -20.98
N VAL A 69 -4.12 0.68 -20.34
CA VAL A 69 -5.05 -0.24 -21.01
C VAL A 69 -6.11 0.52 -21.82
N GLY A 70 -6.47 1.74 -21.43
CA GLY A 70 -7.46 2.55 -22.14
C GLY A 70 -6.90 3.35 -23.34
N ASP A 71 -5.58 3.38 -23.53
CA ASP A 71 -4.89 4.15 -24.57
C ASP A 71 -4.53 3.29 -25.81
N ASP A 72 -4.95 2.02 -25.84
CA ASP A 72 -4.81 1.13 -26.99
C ASP A 72 -6.13 1.16 -27.79
N PRO A 73 -6.25 1.98 -28.86
CA PRO A 73 -7.41 1.92 -29.73
C PRO A 73 -7.36 0.64 -30.58
N PRO A 74 -8.53 0.02 -30.88
CA PRO A 74 -8.61 -1.09 -31.82
C PRO A 74 -8.22 -0.69 -33.25
#